data_AF-A0A3N5SD16-F1
#
_entry.id   AF-A0A3N5SD16-F1
#
_cell.length_a   1.000
_cell.length_b   1.000
_cell.length_c   1.000
_cell.angle_alpha   90.00
_cell.angle_beta   90.00
_cell.angle_gamma   90.00
#
_symmetry.space_group_name_H-M   'P 1'
#
loop_
_entity.id
_entity.type
_entity.pdbx_description
1 polymer ?
#
loop_
_entity_poly.entity_id
_entity_poly.type
_entity_poly.pdbx_seq_one_letter_code
_entity_poly.pdbx_strand_id
1 'polypeptide(L)' 'MNDKKSVDIGSVWWFWFTTNAFFVDKRLRRIMRMLPHDPRCKFCNTPFQGVGGVIARVLFNKQRSAMNPRFCNM' A
#
# COMPACT_ATOMS: atom_id res chain seq x y z
N MET A 1 33.02 -4.12 -7.46
CA MET A 1 32.19 -4.84 -6.48
C MET A 1 31.03 -3.93 -6.09
N ASN A 2 29.80 -4.38 -6.28
CA ASN A 2 28.61 -3.60 -5.96
C ASN A 2 28.42 -3.67 -4.43
N ASP A 3 28.71 -2.57 -3.74
CA ASP A 3 28.67 -2.45 -2.27
C ASP A 3 27.22 -2.56 -1.80
N LYS A 4 26.75 -3.79 -1.58
CA LYS A 4 25.41 -4.06 -1.02
C LYS A 4 25.45 -3.78 0.47
N LYS A 5 25.48 -2.51 0.87
CA LYS A 5 25.18 -2.13 2.25
C LYS A 5 23.79 -2.65 2.58
N SER A 6 23.72 -3.54 3.57
CA SER A 6 22.47 -4.00 4.14
C SER A 6 21.67 -2.77 4.57
N VAL A 7 20.53 -2.54 3.91
CA VAL A 7 19.60 -1.48 4.30
C VAL A 7 19.21 -1.77 5.75
N ASP A 8 19.48 -0.83 6.66
CA ASP A 8 19.01 -0.96 8.03
C ASP A 8 17.49 -0.80 8.06
N ILE A 9 16.78 -1.92 8.20
CA ILE A 9 15.31 -1.96 8.29
C ILE A 9 14.81 -1.01 9.38
N GLY A 10 15.52 -0.88 10.50
CA GLY A 10 15.12 -0.03 11.63
C GLY A 10 15.01 1.44 11.23
N SER A 11 16.06 1.97 10.60
CA SER A 11 16.08 3.33 10.08
C SER A 11 14.95 3.58 9.07
N VAL A 12 14.66 2.64 8.16
CA VAL A 12 13.60 2.80 7.14
C VAL A 12 12.23 2.94 7.78
N TRP A 13 11.91 2.09 8.76
CA TRP A 13 10.65 2.20 9.50
C TRP A 13 10.57 3.48 10.31
N TRP A 14 11.66 3.87 10.97
CA TRP A 14 11.73 5.13 11.69
C TRP A 14 11.42 6.31 10.76
N PHE A 15 12.10 6.40 9.61
CA PHE A 15 11.81 7.41 8.59
C PHE A 15 10.37 7.35 8.08
N TRP A 16 9.80 6.17 7.89
CA TRP A 16 8.41 6.02 7.44
C TRP A 16 7.41 6.59 8.44
N PHE A 17 7.62 6.38 9.74
CA PHE A 17 6.75 6.89 10.80
C PHE A 17 6.98 8.38 11.09
N THR A 18 8.24 8.82 11.22
CA THR A 18 8.59 10.15 11.74
C THR A 18 8.74 11.22 10.67
N THR A 19 8.96 10.85 9.40
CA THR A 19 9.23 11.81 8.32
C THR A 19 8.25 11.70 7.15
N ASN A 20 8.31 12.67 6.23
CA ASN A 20 7.58 12.64 4.95
C ASN A 20 8.36 11.94 3.82
N ALA A 21 9.43 11.20 4.13
CA ALA A 21 10.24 10.49 3.12
C ALA A 21 9.40 9.57 2.20
N PHE A 22 8.25 9.09 2.67
CA PHE A 22 7.29 8.27 1.92
C PHE A 22 5.95 9.00 1.68
N PHE A 23 6.01 10.27 1.27
CA PHE A 23 4.81 11.08 1.05
C PHE A 23 3.87 10.49 -0.02
N VAL A 24 4.41 9.81 -1.03
CA VAL A 24 3.63 9.15 -2.09
C VAL A 24 2.76 8.04 -1.51
N ASP A 25 3.34 7.14 -0.71
CA ASP A 25 2.58 6.06 -0.04
C ASP A 25 1.51 6.58 0.92
N LYS A 26 1.84 7.64 1.67
CA LYS A 26 0.91 8.30 2.59
C LYS A 26 -0.23 8.99 1.83
N ARG A 27 0.06 9.59 0.68
CA ARG A 27 -0.95 10.23 -0.18
C ARG A 27 -1.81 9.21 -0.90
N LEU A 28 -1.22 8.13 -1.40
CA LEU A 28 -1.96 7.05 -2.04
C LEU A 28 -2.93 6.38 -1.07
N ARG A 29 -2.51 6.13 0.18
CA ARG A 29 -3.42 5.68 1.26
C ARG A 29 -4.63 6.60 1.45
N ARG A 30 -4.42 7.92 1.43
CA ARG A 30 -5.51 8.90 1.53
C ARG A 30 -6.45 8.86 0.32
N ILE A 31 -5.90 8.74 -0.89
CA ILE A 31 -6.70 8.61 -2.11
C ILE A 31 -7.53 7.33 -2.08
N MET A 32 -6.91 6.20 -1.73
CA MET A 32 -7.60 4.90 -1.63
C MET A 32 -8.72 4.90 -0.58
N ARG A 33 -8.57 5.69 0.49
CA ARG A 33 -9.61 5.87 1.52
C ARG A 33 -10.84 6.63 1.02
N MET A 34 -10.69 7.49 0.02
CA MET A 34 -11.81 8.19 -0.61
C MET A 34 -12.63 7.27 -1.53
N LEU A 35 -12.03 6.18 -2.04
CA LEU A 35 -12.75 5.27 -2.91
C LEU A 35 -13.86 4.53 -2.11
N PRO A 36 -15.09 4.50 -2.64
CA PRO A 36 -16.20 3.81 -2.00
C PRO A 36 -15.99 2.28 -2.04
N HIS A 37 -16.75 1.57 -1.20
CA HIS A 37 -16.85 0.10 -1.09
C HIS A 37 -15.87 -0.57 -0.10
N ASP A 38 -16.39 -1.62 0.54
CA ASP A 38 -15.68 -2.57 1.43
C ASP A 38 -15.73 -3.97 0.82
N PRO A 39 -14.80 -4.90 1.08
CA PRO A 39 -13.70 -4.87 2.04
C PRO A 39 -12.44 -4.17 1.54
N ARG A 40 -11.65 -3.61 2.47
CA ARG A 40 -10.42 -2.83 2.21
C ARG A 40 -9.15 -3.49 2.76
N CYS A 41 -8.01 -3.19 2.14
CA CYS A 41 -6.70 -3.60 2.63
C CYS A 41 -6.33 -2.87 3.93
N LYS A 42 -5.91 -3.57 4.98
CA LYS A 42 -5.52 -2.92 6.26
C LYS A 42 -4.30 -2.00 6.15
N PHE A 43 -3.43 -2.20 5.16
CA PHE A 43 -2.22 -1.40 5.01
C PHE A 43 -2.43 -0.18 4.11
N CYS A 44 -2.86 -0.39 2.88
CA CYS A 44 -3.00 0.69 1.87
C CYS A 44 -4.43 1.23 1.73
N ASN A 45 -5.40 0.63 2.41
CA ASN A 45 -6.83 0.98 2.36
C ASN A 45 -7.50 0.86 0.99
N THR A 46 -6.88 0.10 0.09
CA THR A 46 -7.43 -0.18 -1.24
C THR A 46 -8.67 -1.06 -1.14
N PRO A 47 -9.79 -0.68 -1.79
CA PRO A 47 -10.99 -1.52 -1.86
C PRO A 47 -10.76 -2.74 -2.77
N PHE A 48 -11.31 -3.90 -2.41
CA PHE A 48 -11.22 -5.13 -3.22
C PHE A 48 -12.44 -5.38 -4.11
N GLN A 49 -13.56 -4.71 -3.81
CA GLN A 49 -14.85 -4.92 -4.47
C GLN A 49 -15.44 -3.58 -4.94
N GLY A 50 -16.52 -3.68 -5.74
CA GLY A 50 -17.22 -2.54 -6.32
C GLY A 50 -16.40 -1.77 -7.34
N VAL A 51 -16.92 -0.59 -7.71
CA VAL A 51 -16.28 0.31 -8.67
C VAL A 51 -14.87 0.70 -8.21
N GLY A 52 -14.70 0.98 -6.92
CA GLY A 52 -13.40 1.28 -6.34
C GLY A 52 -12.39 0.13 -6.50
N GLY A 53 -12.84 -1.12 -6.33
CA GLY A 53 -12.00 -2.30 -6.51
C GLY A 53 -11.58 -2.53 -7.97
N VAL A 54 -12.47 -2.25 -8.93
CA VAL A 54 -12.13 -2.30 -10.36
C VAL A 54 -11.08 -1.25 -10.71
N ILE A 55 -11.27 -0.01 -10.25
CA ILE A 55 -10.31 1.08 -10.45
C ILE A 55 -8.95 0.72 -9.84
N ALA A 56 -8.94 0.21 -8.61
CA ALA A 56 -7.72 -0.21 -7.93
C ALA A 56 -6.98 -1.34 -8.67
N ARG A 57 -7.72 -2.28 -9.26
CA ARG A 57 -7.16 -3.38 -10.04
C ARG A 57 -6.59 -2.91 -11.37
N VAL A 58 -7.31 -2.06 -12.10
CA VAL A 58 -6.92 -1.63 -13.44
C VAL A 58 -5.79 -0.60 -13.40
N LEU A 59 -5.88 0.40 -12.52
CA LEU A 59 -4.91 1.50 -12.48
C LEU A 59 -3.67 1.18 -11.64
N PHE A 60 -3.83 0.44 -10.54
CA PHE A 60 -2.75 0.21 -9.57
C PHE A 60 -2.31 -1.25 -9.46
N ASN A 61 -2.90 -2.15 -10.27
CA ASN A 61 -2.68 -3.60 -10.24
C ASN A 61 -2.78 -4.20 -8.83
N LYS A 62 -3.62 -3.60 -7.97
CA LYS A 62 -3.83 -4.06 -6.60
C LYS A 62 -4.97 -5.08 -6.58
N GLN A 63 -4.61 -6.31 -6.24
CA GLN A 63 -5.55 -7.42 -6.09
C GLN A 63 -5.51 -7.96 -4.66
N ARG A 64 -6.55 -8.67 -4.25
CA ARG A 64 -6.59 -9.33 -2.93
C ARG A 64 -5.53 -10.42 -2.90
N SER A 65 -4.67 -10.43 -1.88
CA SER A 65 -3.64 -11.46 -1.75
C SER A 65 -4.29 -12.83 -1.46
N ALA A 66 -3.79 -13.88 -2.11
CA ALA A 66 -4.22 -15.26 -1.86
C ALA A 66 -3.78 -15.76 -0.47
N MET A 67 -2.65 -15.26 0.05
CA MET A 67 -2.10 -15.69 1.34
C MET A 67 -2.78 -14.99 2.53
N ASN A 68 -3.13 -13.70 2.39
CA ASN A 68 -3.86 -12.99 3.42
C ASN A 68 -4.99 -12.15 2.80
N PRO A 69 -6.25 -12.58 2.95
CA PRO A 69 -7.40 -11.90 2.38
C PRO A 69 -7.65 -10.49 2.96
N ARG A 70 -6.91 -10.06 4.00
CA ARG A 70 -6.96 -8.70 4.58
C ARG A 70 -5.96 -7.73 3.95
N PHE A 71 -5.08 -8.22 3.08
CA PHE A 71 -4.04 -7.43 2.43
C PHE A 71 -4.11 -7.55 0.90
N CYS A 72 -3.56 -6.55 0.23
CA CYS A 72 -3.38 -6.58 -1.22
C CYS A 72 -2.09 -7.33 -1.59
N ASN A 73 -1.98 -7.77 -2.84
CA ASN A 73 -0.73 -8.20 -3.45
C ASN A 73 0.24 -6.99 -3.45
N MET A 74 1.23 -7.03 -2.57
CA MET A 74 2.24 -5.98 -2.39
C MET A 74 3.59 -6.64 -2.32
#